data_AF-A0A8D0EI79-F1
#
_entry.id   AF-A0A8D0EI79-F1
#
_cell.length_a   1.000
_cell.length_b   1.000
_cell.length_c   1.000
_cell.angle_alpha   90.00
_cell.angle_beta   90.00
_cell.angle_gamma   90.00
#
_symmetry.space_group_name_H-M   'P 1'
#
loop_
_entity.id
_entity.type
_entity.pdbx_description
1 polymer ?
#
loop_
_entity_poly.entity_id
_entity_poly.type
_entity_poly.pdbx_seq_one_letter_code
_entity_poly.pdbx_strand_id
1 'polypeptide(L)'
;SNSLGSIKPIYQFSLKAFNAVLHKAIKQAEKSGDIQGRISNLTEADRYSTFLFTSQELFEKDKLIFLAEKAFQILLRSKEIELLELDFLLQFRVEHTYKSPVGFLTTQSWSAVAVMDVFRGLDKDIERSAKRWKKWVDSECPEKENLPQEWTNKSSLQKLIILRCTFFHMYRNFVEEKLGSRYVESTRMDFTKSYEESSPATPVFFILSPGVEPLEDIETLDKTHLGGQGQETVAEAALRKTGRRGHWNIHLVAKCLGTLEKLLEQYSEESHPDFHVFISAEPAPTPEEHIIPQEILEYSIKITSEPPTGMLDNLYAALYSFHQDTLELYLTEVFEFLLFLLTAFILSSFGEIMYSGHNTDAWDCRVCCIYLQEFISPPVVEGELTVAPGFLAPPNLDYAGYHKYVDEMLPSERPLLYGLHPNAEMEYLTRSYNLFKTLLEMQPMNSFGQSAEEKVKNVLDDTLEMLPKEFNMAEIMQKTTCERMNLLLSKIHRSLTQLELSLKGELMFSLHMELLQSILFSEAVPDTWTKLAYPSTHSLARWVTDLLMEGACICGLFMEAEARLKELTPAMPATFLRAISVDLRETKNVFECPVYKTKSRGQTYVWTLKSKEKPVKWVPAGVALFLVV
;
A
#
# COMPACT_ATOMS: atom_id res chain seq x y z
N SER A 1 22.30 -0.33 2.94
CA SER A 1 21.92 -0.04 4.34
C SER A 1 20.85 -1.04 4.73
N ASN A 2 20.96 -1.67 5.91
CA ASN A 2 19.90 -2.52 6.50
C ASN A 2 18.67 -1.70 6.95
N SER A 3 18.41 -0.55 6.32
CA SER A 3 17.26 0.31 6.64
C SER A 3 15.93 -0.35 6.28
N LEU A 4 15.93 -1.31 5.35
CA LEU A 4 14.72 -2.06 4.96
C LEU A 4 14.15 -2.90 6.11
N GLY A 5 14.98 -3.34 7.06
CA GLY A 5 14.53 -4.03 8.28
C GLY A 5 13.59 -3.19 9.15
N SER A 6 13.63 -1.85 9.02
CA SER A 6 12.67 -0.95 9.69
C SER A 6 11.28 -0.97 9.07
N ILE A 7 11.16 -1.31 7.77
CA ILE A 7 9.86 -1.48 7.10
C ILE A 7 9.22 -2.79 7.57
N LYS A 8 9.99 -3.89 7.45
CA LYS A 8 9.59 -5.21 7.95
C LYS A 8 10.81 -5.93 8.50
N PRO A 9 10.74 -6.53 9.71
CA PRO A 9 11.87 -7.24 10.30
C PRO A 9 12.43 -8.38 9.44
N ILE A 10 11.62 -8.94 8.54
CA ILE A 10 12.01 -10.03 7.64
C ILE A 10 13.01 -9.61 6.55
N TYR A 11 13.14 -8.31 6.28
CA TYR A 11 14.04 -7.74 5.27
C TYR A 11 15.47 -7.60 5.79
N GLN A 12 16.11 -8.75 6.03
CA GLN A 12 17.51 -8.84 6.47
C GLN A 12 18.41 -9.36 5.35
N PHE A 13 19.51 -8.66 5.10
CA PHE A 13 20.46 -8.99 4.03
C PHE A 13 21.84 -9.22 4.62
N SER A 14 22.50 -10.32 4.26
CA SER A 14 23.90 -10.54 4.67
C SER A 14 24.88 -9.84 3.76
N LEU A 15 25.98 -9.36 4.36
CA LEU A 15 27.13 -8.83 3.62
C LEU A 15 27.74 -9.89 2.69
N LYS A 16 27.68 -11.18 3.10
CA LYS A 16 28.17 -12.30 2.31
C LYS A 16 27.38 -12.46 1.00
N ALA A 17 26.05 -12.44 1.06
CA ALA A 17 25.19 -12.51 -0.12
C ALA A 17 25.41 -11.29 -1.02
N PHE A 18 25.48 -10.08 -0.44
CA PHE A 18 25.79 -8.87 -1.18
C PHE A 18 27.12 -8.95 -1.95
N ASN A 19 28.19 -9.45 -1.31
CA ASN A 19 29.48 -9.61 -1.98
C ASN A 19 29.43 -10.60 -3.16
N ALA A 20 28.63 -11.68 -3.05
CA ALA A 20 28.44 -12.62 -4.14
C ALA A 20 27.77 -11.95 -5.35
N VAL A 21 26.72 -11.15 -5.11
CA VAL A 21 26.02 -10.36 -6.13
C VAL A 21 26.96 -9.35 -6.78
N LEU A 22 27.73 -8.61 -5.98
CA LEU A 22 28.72 -7.64 -6.46
C LEU A 22 29.76 -8.30 -7.39
N HIS A 23 30.32 -9.45 -6.99
CA HIS A 23 31.27 -10.17 -7.82
C HIS A 23 30.66 -10.69 -9.13
N LYS A 24 29.39 -11.14 -9.10
CA LYS A 24 28.64 -11.54 -10.30
C LYS A 24 28.42 -10.35 -11.23
N ALA A 25 28.00 -9.21 -10.69
CA ALA A 25 27.79 -7.97 -11.44
C ALA A 25 29.09 -7.49 -12.13
N ILE A 26 30.22 -7.49 -11.42
CA ILE A 26 31.52 -7.09 -11.99
C ILE A 26 31.93 -7.98 -13.17
N LYS A 27 31.66 -9.30 -13.09
CA LYS A 27 31.96 -10.27 -14.16
C LYS A 27 31.07 -10.09 -15.38
N GLN A 28 29.80 -9.75 -15.18
CA GLN A 28 28.80 -9.58 -16.25
C GLN A 28 28.81 -8.17 -16.86
N ALA A 29 29.37 -7.19 -16.16
CA ALA A 29 29.43 -5.81 -16.62
C ALA A 29 30.15 -5.68 -17.97
N GLU A 30 29.52 -4.94 -18.90
CA GLU A 30 30.04 -4.74 -20.25
C GLU A 30 31.44 -4.11 -20.25
N LYS A 31 32.35 -4.69 -21.03
CA LYS A 31 33.72 -4.19 -21.16
C LYS A 31 33.72 -2.94 -22.04
N SER A 32 34.48 -1.93 -21.64
CA SER A 32 34.71 -0.72 -22.43
C SER A 32 36.21 -0.49 -22.61
N GLY A 33 36.59 0.06 -23.75
CA GLY A 33 37.98 0.45 -24.05
C GLY A 33 38.43 1.73 -23.35
N ASP A 34 37.48 2.51 -22.85
CA ASP A 34 37.73 3.74 -22.08
C ASP A 34 37.47 3.52 -20.58
N ILE A 35 38.26 4.20 -19.73
CA ILE A 35 38.19 4.06 -18.27
C ILE A 35 36.87 4.63 -17.75
N GLN A 36 36.44 5.80 -18.24
CA GLN A 36 35.17 6.43 -17.82
C GLN A 36 33.98 5.56 -18.24
N GLY A 37 33.98 5.08 -19.48
CA GLY A 37 32.98 4.12 -19.96
C GLY A 37 32.96 2.83 -19.13
N ARG A 38 34.12 2.29 -18.75
CA ARG A 38 34.19 1.06 -17.94
C ARG A 38 33.68 1.29 -16.51
N ILE A 39 33.98 2.43 -15.90
CA ILE A 39 33.46 2.79 -14.58
C ILE A 39 31.93 2.92 -14.64
N SER A 40 31.39 3.61 -15.64
CA SER A 40 29.94 3.75 -15.82
C SER A 40 29.25 2.39 -15.97
N ASN A 41 29.78 1.50 -16.81
CA ASN A 41 29.24 0.15 -17.02
C ASN A 41 29.30 -0.70 -15.75
N LEU A 42 30.38 -0.59 -14.96
CA LEU A 42 30.53 -1.31 -13.69
C LEU A 42 29.53 -0.79 -12.65
N THR A 43 29.40 0.53 -12.51
CA THR A 43 28.45 1.16 -11.59
C THR A 43 27.01 0.78 -11.94
N GLU A 44 26.65 0.79 -13.23
CA GLU A 44 25.30 0.41 -13.65
C GLU A 44 25.02 -1.08 -13.44
N ALA A 45 25.97 -1.96 -13.76
CA ALA A 45 25.83 -3.39 -13.53
C ALA A 45 25.65 -3.71 -12.05
N ASP A 46 26.48 -3.12 -11.18
CA ASP A 46 26.36 -3.29 -9.73
C ASP A 46 25.03 -2.75 -9.20
N ARG A 47 24.65 -1.53 -9.62
CA ARG A 47 23.39 -0.88 -9.23
C ARG A 47 22.19 -1.74 -9.61
N TYR A 48 22.14 -2.24 -10.85
CA TYR A 48 21.02 -3.03 -11.34
C TYR A 48 20.98 -4.43 -10.71
N SER A 49 22.12 -5.11 -10.58
CA SER A 49 22.16 -6.43 -9.93
C SER A 49 21.78 -6.36 -8.45
N THR A 50 22.22 -5.32 -7.74
CA THR A 50 21.82 -5.07 -6.35
C THR A 50 20.32 -4.77 -6.26
N PHE A 51 19.81 -3.92 -7.16
CA PHE A 51 18.38 -3.64 -7.23
C PHE A 51 17.57 -4.93 -7.44
N LEU A 52 17.93 -5.75 -8.42
CA LEU A 52 17.22 -6.99 -8.73
C LEU A 52 17.24 -7.94 -7.54
N PHE A 53 18.42 -8.15 -6.95
CA PHE A 53 18.60 -9.02 -5.79
C PHE A 53 17.76 -8.55 -4.59
N THR A 54 17.77 -7.25 -4.27
CA THR A 54 16.97 -6.72 -3.17
C THR A 54 15.48 -6.76 -3.47
N SER A 55 15.06 -6.33 -4.66
CA SER A 55 13.64 -6.30 -5.05
C SER A 55 12.99 -7.68 -5.08
N GLN A 56 13.76 -8.76 -5.25
CA GLN A 56 13.26 -10.12 -5.15
C GLN A 56 12.79 -10.48 -3.73
N GLU A 57 13.48 -9.97 -2.72
CA GLU A 57 13.17 -10.28 -1.32
C GLU A 57 12.06 -9.39 -0.73
N LEU A 58 11.53 -8.44 -1.51
CA LEU A 58 10.53 -7.45 -1.09
C LEU A 58 9.14 -7.74 -1.65
N PHE A 59 8.10 -7.41 -0.89
CA PHE A 59 6.72 -7.42 -1.38
C PHE A 59 6.52 -6.31 -2.41
N GLU A 60 5.60 -6.47 -3.36
CA GLU A 60 5.36 -5.53 -4.45
C GLU A 60 5.07 -4.11 -3.94
N LYS A 61 4.36 -4.00 -2.81
CA LYS A 61 4.10 -2.71 -2.15
C LYS A 61 5.36 -2.03 -1.61
N ASP A 62 6.34 -2.81 -1.15
CA ASP A 62 7.56 -2.33 -0.51
C ASP A 62 8.68 -2.10 -1.55
N LYS A 63 8.62 -2.76 -2.71
CA LYS A 63 9.53 -2.53 -3.85
C LYS A 63 9.51 -1.08 -4.33
N LEU A 64 8.34 -0.45 -4.38
CA LEU A 64 8.23 0.96 -4.79
C LEU A 64 8.88 1.91 -3.76
N ILE A 65 8.79 1.58 -2.47
CA ILE A 65 9.43 2.34 -1.38
C ILE A 65 10.94 2.26 -1.52
N PHE A 66 11.47 1.05 -1.65
CA PHE A 66 12.89 0.81 -1.88
C PHE A 66 13.39 1.52 -3.14
N LEU A 67 12.65 1.41 -4.25
CA LEU A 67 13.01 2.02 -5.52
C LEU A 67 13.07 3.55 -5.42
N ALA A 68 12.06 4.17 -4.79
CA ALA A 68 12.04 5.62 -4.57
C ALA A 68 13.21 6.08 -3.68
N GLU A 69 13.46 5.38 -2.55
CA GLU A 69 14.57 5.68 -1.64
C GLU A 69 15.92 5.66 -2.37
N LYS A 70 16.17 4.61 -3.16
CA LYS A 70 17.42 4.47 -3.91
C LYS A 70 17.54 5.50 -5.02
N ALA A 71 16.47 5.75 -5.77
CA ALA A 71 16.46 6.79 -6.80
C ALA A 71 16.84 8.16 -6.21
N PHE A 72 16.24 8.56 -5.09
CA PHE A 72 16.57 9.81 -4.43
C PHE A 72 18.03 9.86 -3.95
N GLN A 73 18.54 8.79 -3.34
CA GLN A 73 19.93 8.75 -2.88
C GLN A 73 20.93 8.87 -4.05
N ILE A 74 20.64 8.22 -5.19
CA ILE A 74 21.47 8.31 -6.39
C ILE A 74 21.43 9.73 -6.97
N LEU A 75 20.24 10.32 -7.10
CA LEU A 75 20.05 11.65 -7.66
C LEU A 75 20.63 12.76 -6.79
N LEU A 76 20.57 12.62 -5.46
CA LEU A 76 21.23 13.53 -4.52
C LEU A 76 22.77 13.45 -4.65
N ARG A 77 23.33 12.25 -4.74
CA ARG A 77 24.79 12.05 -4.88
C ARG A 77 25.32 12.57 -6.21
N SER A 78 24.55 12.41 -7.28
CA SER A 78 24.87 12.96 -8.60
C SER A 78 24.59 14.46 -8.72
N LYS A 79 23.96 15.07 -7.71
CA LYS A 79 23.53 16.48 -7.67
C LYS A 79 22.52 16.85 -8.76
N GLU A 80 21.72 15.88 -9.20
CA GLU A 80 20.61 16.10 -10.12
C GLU A 80 19.36 16.66 -9.42
N ILE A 81 19.24 16.43 -8.11
CA ILE A 81 18.16 16.97 -7.28
C ILE A 81 18.71 17.67 -6.04
N GLU A 82 17.95 18.63 -5.52
CA GLU A 82 18.29 19.37 -4.31
C GLU A 82 17.62 18.75 -3.08
N LEU A 83 18.35 18.77 -1.95
CA LEU A 83 17.86 18.22 -0.68
C LEU A 83 16.61 18.96 -0.18
N LEU A 84 16.59 20.29 -0.30
CA LEU A 84 15.46 21.11 0.15
C LEU A 84 14.16 20.80 -0.62
N GLU A 85 14.26 20.58 -1.93
CA GLU A 85 13.11 20.20 -2.76
C GLU A 85 12.63 18.78 -2.42
N LEU A 86 13.55 17.85 -2.14
CA LEU A 86 13.19 16.50 -1.73
C LEU A 86 12.54 16.50 -0.34
N ASP A 87 13.08 17.25 0.62
CA ASP A 87 12.52 17.36 1.97
C ASP A 87 11.12 17.92 1.93
N PHE A 88 10.90 18.97 1.12
CA PHE A 88 9.58 19.49 0.85
C PHE A 88 8.68 18.43 0.21
N LEU A 89 9.18 17.73 -0.82
CA LEU A 89 8.43 16.68 -1.48
C LEU A 89 8.01 15.60 -0.52
N LEU A 90 8.83 15.20 0.47
CA LEU A 90 8.52 14.13 1.42
C LEU A 90 7.55 14.59 2.51
N GLN A 91 7.81 15.75 3.14
CA GLN A 91 7.04 16.25 4.27
C GLN A 91 5.73 16.92 3.84
N PHE A 92 5.79 17.71 2.77
CA PHE A 92 4.64 18.43 2.20
C PHE A 92 3.83 19.20 3.25
N ARG A 93 4.54 19.93 4.11
CA ARG A 93 3.95 20.66 5.24
C ARG A 93 3.05 21.79 4.75
N VAL A 94 1.98 22.01 5.51
CA VAL A 94 1.09 23.17 5.36
C VAL A 94 1.28 24.05 6.59
N GLU A 95 2.09 25.09 6.48
CA GLU A 95 2.31 26.05 7.58
C GLU A 95 1.15 27.05 7.69
N HIS A 96 0.61 27.49 6.55
CA HIS A 96 -0.46 28.46 6.47
C HIS A 96 -1.52 28.00 5.48
N THR A 97 -2.79 28.19 5.83
CA THR A 97 -3.89 27.83 4.95
C THR A 97 -4.17 28.95 3.96
N TYR A 98 -3.90 28.71 2.69
CA TYR A 98 -4.19 29.59 1.58
C TYR A 98 -5.41 29.10 0.81
N LYS A 99 -6.33 30.02 0.50
CA LYS A 99 -7.46 29.69 -0.37
C LYS A 99 -6.95 29.31 -1.76
N SER A 100 -7.42 28.16 -2.27
CA SER A 100 -7.08 27.73 -3.63
C SER A 100 -7.57 28.75 -4.66
N PRO A 101 -6.77 29.06 -5.71
CA PRO A 101 -7.19 29.93 -6.80
C PRO A 101 -8.30 29.30 -7.67
N VAL A 102 -8.50 27.97 -7.57
CA VAL A 102 -9.42 27.21 -8.43
C VAL A 102 -10.16 26.11 -7.66
N GLY A 103 -11.36 25.76 -8.11
CA GLY A 103 -12.20 24.77 -7.43
C GLY A 103 -11.76 23.30 -7.57
N PHE A 104 -10.84 22.99 -8.49
CA PHE A 104 -10.36 21.62 -8.73
C PHE A 104 -9.07 21.27 -7.95
N LEU A 105 -8.51 22.21 -7.19
CA LEU A 105 -7.42 21.95 -6.24
C LEU A 105 -7.97 22.11 -4.81
N THR A 106 -7.54 21.24 -3.89
CA THR A 106 -7.95 21.39 -2.49
C THR A 106 -7.16 22.51 -1.81
N THR A 107 -7.78 23.17 -0.84
CA THR A 107 -7.12 24.21 -0.05
C THR A 107 -5.85 23.67 0.62
N GLN A 108 -5.90 22.44 1.14
CA GLN A 108 -4.76 21.78 1.79
C GLN A 108 -3.59 21.53 0.83
N SER A 109 -3.86 20.94 -0.35
CA SER A 109 -2.81 20.66 -1.33
C SER A 109 -2.18 21.94 -1.90
N TRP A 110 -2.99 22.95 -2.16
CA TRP A 110 -2.53 24.25 -2.62
C TRP A 110 -1.67 24.97 -1.58
N SER A 111 -2.09 24.90 -0.32
CA SER A 111 -1.41 25.59 0.78
C SER A 111 0.01 25.11 1.00
N ALA A 112 0.31 23.84 0.72
CA ALA A 112 1.66 23.31 0.78
C ALA A 112 2.56 24.01 -0.27
N VAL A 113 2.16 24.00 -1.54
CA VAL A 113 3.00 24.49 -2.65
C VAL A 113 3.09 26.01 -2.72
N ALA A 114 2.10 26.74 -2.20
CA ALA A 114 2.08 28.20 -2.19
C ALA A 114 3.29 28.83 -1.45
N VAL A 115 3.96 28.09 -0.58
CA VAL A 115 5.08 28.58 0.26
C VAL A 115 6.43 28.53 -0.48
N MET A 116 6.57 27.71 -1.52
CA MET A 116 7.86 27.57 -2.20
C MET A 116 8.12 28.71 -3.19
N ASP A 117 9.24 29.42 -3.00
CA ASP A 117 9.68 30.51 -3.88
C ASP A 117 9.82 30.10 -5.35
N VAL A 118 10.20 28.84 -5.60
CA VAL A 118 10.32 28.26 -6.94
C VAL A 118 8.99 28.28 -7.70
N PHE A 119 7.86 28.30 -7.01
CA PHE A 119 6.51 28.33 -7.57
C PHE A 119 5.83 29.70 -7.48
N ARG A 120 6.60 30.76 -7.20
CA ARG A 120 6.08 32.13 -7.18
C ARG A 120 5.41 32.50 -8.50
N GLY A 121 4.15 32.93 -8.43
CA GLY A 121 3.34 33.30 -9.59
C GLY A 121 2.49 32.16 -10.19
N LEU A 122 2.64 30.93 -9.68
CA LEU A 122 1.82 29.78 -10.09
C LEU A 122 0.34 30.02 -9.80
N ASP A 123 0.03 30.70 -8.70
CA ASP A 123 -1.31 31.13 -8.30
C ASP A 123 -2.02 31.91 -9.41
N LYS A 124 -1.33 32.94 -9.92
CA LYS A 124 -1.84 33.85 -10.94
C LYS A 124 -1.99 33.15 -12.28
N ASP A 125 -1.06 32.26 -12.65
CA ASP A 125 -1.19 31.53 -13.91
C ASP A 125 -2.31 30.48 -13.85
N ILE A 126 -2.43 29.73 -12.75
CA ILE A 126 -3.54 28.78 -12.58
C ILE A 126 -4.89 29.49 -12.66
N GLU A 127 -5.02 30.67 -12.04
CA GLU A 127 -6.25 31.47 -12.11
C GLU A 127 -6.53 31.98 -13.53
N ARG A 128 -5.54 32.58 -14.19
CA ARG A 128 -5.67 33.12 -15.56
C ARG A 128 -5.93 32.03 -16.60
N SER A 129 -5.36 30.85 -16.38
CA SER A 129 -5.26 29.75 -17.35
C SER A 129 -6.03 28.51 -16.89
N ALA A 130 -7.04 28.69 -16.03
CA ALA A 130 -7.73 27.63 -15.30
C ALA A 130 -8.24 26.48 -16.19
N LYS A 131 -8.73 26.77 -17.41
CA LYS A 131 -9.20 25.73 -18.34
C LYS A 131 -8.09 24.78 -18.79
N ARG A 132 -6.87 25.29 -19.01
CA ARG A 132 -5.72 24.50 -19.46
C ARG A 132 -5.17 23.66 -18.32
N TRP A 133 -5.02 24.26 -17.14
CA TRP A 133 -4.65 23.53 -15.93
C TRP A 133 -5.65 22.45 -15.58
N LYS A 134 -6.96 22.75 -15.67
CA LYS A 134 -8.00 21.75 -15.50
C LYS A 134 -7.88 20.61 -16.51
N LYS A 135 -7.62 20.90 -17.78
CA LYS A 135 -7.39 19.85 -18.80
C LYS A 135 -6.19 18.96 -18.46
N TRP A 136 -5.10 19.55 -17.96
CA TRP A 136 -3.91 18.80 -17.56
C TRP A 136 -4.19 17.93 -16.34
N VAL A 137 -4.82 18.46 -15.28
CA VAL A 137 -5.22 17.69 -14.09
C VAL A 137 -6.24 16.59 -14.41
N ASP A 138 -7.13 16.85 -15.37
CA ASP A 138 -8.12 15.89 -15.83
C ASP A 138 -7.59 14.92 -16.91
N SER A 139 -6.30 15.00 -17.26
CA SER A 139 -5.66 14.07 -18.21
C SER A 139 -5.58 12.66 -17.62
N GLU A 140 -5.52 11.66 -18.50
CA GLU A 140 -5.34 10.25 -18.12
C GLU A 140 -3.93 9.96 -17.55
N CYS A 141 -2.90 10.68 -18.01
CA CYS A 141 -1.52 10.51 -17.58
C CYS A 141 -0.83 11.88 -17.41
N PRO A 142 -1.27 12.73 -16.46
CA PRO A 142 -0.74 14.08 -16.27
C PRO A 142 0.78 14.11 -16.05
N GLU A 143 1.33 13.05 -15.47
CA GLU A 143 2.76 12.87 -15.24
C GLU A 143 3.58 12.63 -16.50
N LYS A 144 2.96 12.15 -17.60
CA LYS A 144 3.61 12.04 -18.92
C LYS A 144 3.46 13.32 -19.76
N GLU A 145 2.50 14.16 -19.42
CA GLU A 145 2.30 15.45 -20.09
C GLU A 145 3.24 16.54 -19.57
N ASN A 146 3.62 17.48 -20.42
CA ASN A 146 4.37 18.65 -19.99
C ASN A 146 3.49 19.61 -19.17
N LEU A 147 4.08 20.26 -18.17
CA LEU A 147 3.38 21.30 -17.41
C LEU A 147 2.91 22.44 -18.32
N PRO A 148 1.77 23.09 -18.02
CA PRO A 148 1.28 24.20 -18.84
C PRO A 148 2.24 25.40 -18.90
N GLN A 149 2.29 26.07 -20.06
CA GLN A 149 2.94 27.39 -20.24
C GLN A 149 4.44 27.45 -19.86
N GLU A 150 4.84 28.46 -19.10
CA GLU A 150 6.23 28.73 -18.67
C GLU A 150 6.75 27.71 -17.66
N TRP A 151 5.86 26.86 -17.11
CA TRP A 151 6.19 25.80 -16.16
C TRP A 151 6.79 24.56 -16.83
N THR A 152 6.83 24.51 -18.17
CA THR A 152 7.48 23.44 -18.97
C THR A 152 8.96 23.23 -18.64
N ASN A 153 9.66 24.28 -18.17
CA ASN A 153 11.09 24.24 -17.86
C ASN A 153 11.41 23.74 -16.43
N LYS A 154 10.40 23.35 -15.65
CA LYS A 154 10.60 22.85 -14.28
C LYS A 154 11.25 21.48 -14.29
N SER A 155 12.05 21.19 -13.27
CA SER A 155 12.71 19.90 -13.11
C SER A 155 11.68 18.77 -12.92
N SER A 156 12.07 17.53 -13.20
CA SER A 156 11.22 16.36 -12.98
C SER A 156 10.80 16.24 -11.49
N LEU A 157 11.64 16.68 -10.55
CA LEU A 157 11.32 16.73 -9.12
C LEU A 157 10.28 17.83 -8.80
N GLN A 158 10.44 19.02 -9.35
CA GLN A 158 9.48 20.12 -9.19
C GLN A 158 8.12 19.76 -9.80
N LYS A 159 8.11 19.09 -10.95
CA LYS A 159 6.89 18.53 -11.54
C LYS A 159 6.22 17.52 -10.61
N LEU A 160 7.00 16.65 -9.97
CA LEU A 160 6.50 15.68 -8.99
C LEU A 160 5.89 16.37 -7.75
N ILE A 161 6.46 17.48 -7.29
CA ILE A 161 5.91 18.32 -6.22
C ILE A 161 4.55 18.91 -6.63
N ILE A 162 4.43 19.44 -7.85
CA ILE A 162 3.15 19.95 -8.37
C ILE A 162 2.12 18.82 -8.51
N LEU A 163 2.53 17.65 -9.00
CA LEU A 163 1.66 16.47 -9.13
C LEU A 163 1.14 15.99 -7.77
N ARG A 164 1.97 16.07 -6.72
CA ARG A 164 1.57 15.80 -5.33
C ARG A 164 0.42 16.70 -4.85
N CYS A 165 0.25 17.91 -5.40
CA CYS A 165 -0.95 18.72 -5.14
C CYS A 165 -2.23 18.16 -5.78
N THR A 166 -2.09 17.52 -6.93
CA THR A 166 -3.21 17.08 -7.78
C THR A 166 -3.66 15.66 -7.50
N PHE A 167 -3.21 15.07 -6.38
CA PHE A 167 -3.50 13.69 -5.94
C PHE A 167 -2.85 12.57 -6.77
N PHE A 168 -2.05 12.90 -7.79
CA PHE A 168 -1.37 11.93 -8.63
C PHE A 168 0.09 11.75 -8.19
N HIS A 169 0.44 10.55 -7.74
CA HIS A 169 1.77 10.22 -7.26
C HIS A 169 2.35 9.06 -8.05
N MET A 170 2.99 9.37 -9.18
CA MET A 170 3.59 8.35 -10.04
C MET A 170 5.10 8.38 -9.94
N TYR A 171 5.59 7.81 -8.83
CA TYR A 171 7.00 7.53 -8.59
C TYR A 171 7.61 6.63 -9.66
N ARG A 172 6.83 5.66 -10.16
CA ARG A 172 7.27 4.76 -11.24
C ARG A 172 7.73 5.56 -12.46
N ASN A 173 6.97 6.56 -12.91
CA ASN A 173 7.34 7.33 -14.10
C ASN A 173 8.53 8.25 -13.85
N PHE A 174 8.64 8.87 -12.67
CA PHE A 174 9.82 9.66 -12.29
C PHE A 174 11.09 8.79 -12.27
N VAL A 175 10.99 7.57 -11.75
CA VAL A 175 12.11 6.64 -11.69
C VAL A 175 12.43 6.07 -13.07
N GLU A 176 11.43 5.77 -13.89
CA GLU A 176 11.62 5.35 -15.28
C GLU A 176 12.38 6.42 -16.08
N GLU A 177 12.00 7.70 -15.94
CA GLU A 177 12.67 8.83 -16.58
C GLU A 177 14.13 8.97 -16.11
N LYS A 178 14.41 8.77 -14.82
CA LYS A 178 15.71 9.05 -14.20
C LYS A 178 16.68 7.87 -14.15
N LEU A 179 16.19 6.65 -13.97
CA LEU A 179 17.00 5.44 -13.87
C LEU A 179 16.83 4.50 -15.06
N GLY A 180 15.73 4.62 -15.82
CA GLY A 180 15.41 3.79 -16.99
C GLY A 180 14.29 2.77 -16.73
N SER A 181 13.62 2.32 -17.81
CA SER A 181 12.47 1.39 -17.75
C SER A 181 12.77 0.07 -17.05
N ARG A 182 14.00 -0.43 -17.19
CA ARG A 182 14.48 -1.68 -16.57
C ARG A 182 14.30 -1.75 -15.05
N TYR A 183 14.24 -0.61 -14.35
CA TYR A 183 14.04 -0.53 -12.90
C TYR A 183 12.56 -0.57 -12.49
N VAL A 184 11.65 -0.38 -13.43
CA VAL A 184 10.20 -0.29 -13.20
C VAL A 184 9.46 -1.50 -13.77
N GLU A 185 10.05 -2.17 -14.76
CA GLU A 185 9.56 -3.43 -15.32
C GLU A 185 9.51 -4.55 -14.27
N SER A 186 8.32 -5.13 -14.09
CA SER A 186 8.13 -6.28 -13.21
C SER A 186 8.87 -7.49 -13.77
N THR A 187 9.96 -7.88 -13.11
CA THR A 187 10.69 -9.10 -13.48
C THR A 187 10.11 -10.27 -12.70
N ARG A 188 9.45 -11.21 -13.38
CA ARG A 188 9.05 -12.49 -12.75
C ARG A 188 10.30 -13.24 -12.33
N MET A 189 10.24 -13.82 -11.13
CA MET A 189 11.32 -14.65 -10.62
C MET A 189 11.38 -15.97 -11.37
N ASP A 190 12.60 -16.45 -11.56
CA ASP A 190 12.89 -17.76 -12.11
C ASP A 190 13.36 -18.63 -10.96
N PHE A 191 12.44 -19.41 -10.37
CA PHE A 191 12.73 -20.30 -9.25
C PHE A 191 13.89 -21.25 -9.56
N THR A 192 14.06 -21.64 -10.83
CA THR A 192 15.17 -22.49 -11.27
C THR A 192 16.53 -21.85 -10.96
N LYS A 193 16.68 -20.54 -11.14
CA LYS A 193 17.94 -19.84 -10.81
C LYS A 193 18.20 -19.81 -9.31
N SER A 194 17.17 -19.53 -8.51
CA SER A 194 17.30 -19.53 -7.05
C SER A 194 17.62 -20.92 -6.51
N TYR A 195 17.07 -21.95 -7.14
CA TYR A 195 17.38 -23.35 -6.84
C TYR A 195 18.85 -23.69 -7.15
N GLU A 196 19.36 -23.32 -8.34
CA GLU A 196 20.77 -23.50 -8.72
C GLU A 196 21.75 -22.78 -7.78
N GLU A 197 21.35 -21.63 -7.22
CA GLU A 197 22.16 -20.86 -6.29
C GLU A 197 22.07 -21.35 -4.84
N SER A 198 21.09 -22.20 -4.53
CA SER A 198 20.87 -22.72 -3.18
C SER A 198 21.82 -23.88 -2.85
N SER A 199 22.05 -24.09 -1.55
CA SER A 199 22.93 -25.15 -1.05
C SER A 199 22.51 -25.57 0.36
N PRO A 200 23.08 -26.65 0.92
CA PRO A 200 22.83 -27.01 2.32
C PRO A 200 23.11 -25.87 3.32
N ALA A 201 24.11 -25.04 3.01
CA ALA A 201 24.53 -23.89 3.82
C ALA A 201 23.76 -22.60 3.49
N THR A 202 22.90 -22.62 2.47
CA THR A 202 22.17 -21.45 1.96
C THR A 202 20.76 -21.90 1.60
N PRO A 203 19.87 -22.02 2.62
CA PRO A 203 18.50 -22.45 2.40
C PRO A 203 17.71 -21.42 1.58
N VAL A 204 16.64 -21.86 0.94
CA VAL A 204 15.66 -20.97 0.29
C VAL A 204 14.53 -20.69 1.29
N PHE A 205 14.19 -19.42 1.46
CA PHE A 205 13.16 -18.95 2.39
C PHE A 205 12.03 -18.26 1.63
N PHE A 206 10.86 -18.88 1.60
CA PHE A 206 9.64 -18.32 1.05
C PHE A 206 8.95 -17.40 2.06
N ILE A 207 8.84 -16.14 1.70
CA ILE A 207 8.04 -15.15 2.41
C ILE A 207 6.64 -15.17 1.80
N LEU A 208 5.65 -15.66 2.55
CA LEU A 208 4.31 -15.88 2.04
C LEU A 208 3.38 -14.70 2.32
N SER A 209 2.55 -14.37 1.35
CA SER A 209 1.32 -13.63 1.59
C SER A 209 0.23 -14.56 2.18
N PRO A 210 -0.68 -14.03 3.02
CA PRO A 210 -1.74 -14.83 3.62
C PRO A 210 -2.53 -15.61 2.57
N GLY A 211 -2.68 -16.92 2.77
CA GLY A 211 -3.44 -17.80 1.87
C GLY A 211 -2.72 -18.24 0.59
N VAL A 212 -1.44 -17.89 0.41
CA VAL A 212 -0.61 -18.40 -0.69
C VAL A 212 0.22 -19.58 -0.19
N GLU A 213 0.11 -20.71 -0.89
CA GLU A 213 0.97 -21.87 -0.67
C GLU A 213 2.07 -21.91 -1.75
N PRO A 214 3.37 -21.99 -1.40
CA PRO A 214 4.47 -22.05 -2.38
C PRO A 214 4.61 -23.43 -3.03
N LEU A 215 3.56 -24.26 -2.92
CA LEU A 215 3.62 -25.70 -3.12
C LEU A 215 3.80 -26.10 -4.58
N GLU A 216 3.18 -25.41 -5.53
CA GLU A 216 3.24 -25.78 -6.95
C GLU A 216 4.67 -25.76 -7.52
N ASP A 217 5.47 -24.73 -7.21
CA ASP A 217 6.85 -24.60 -7.69
C ASP A 217 7.78 -25.68 -7.09
N ILE A 218 7.55 -26.06 -5.83
CA ILE A 218 8.37 -27.04 -5.11
C ILE A 218 7.96 -28.48 -5.48
N GLU A 219 6.67 -28.73 -5.68
CA GLU A 219 6.12 -30.05 -6.03
C GLU A 219 6.58 -30.55 -7.41
N THR A 220 6.94 -29.63 -8.30
CA THR A 220 7.53 -29.98 -9.61
C THR A 220 8.94 -30.57 -9.49
N LEU A 221 9.66 -30.30 -8.40
CA LEU A 221 11.07 -30.70 -8.23
C LEU A 221 11.24 -32.08 -7.61
N ASP A 222 10.41 -32.52 -6.66
CA ASP A 222 10.25 -33.94 -6.26
C ASP A 222 9.11 -34.12 -5.24
N LYS A 223 8.51 -35.31 -5.18
CA LYS A 223 7.42 -35.65 -4.23
C LYS A 223 7.96 -35.99 -2.85
N THR A 224 8.43 -35.02 -2.06
CA THR A 224 8.88 -35.24 -0.68
C THR A 224 8.05 -34.51 0.38
N HIS A 225 7.98 -35.16 1.55
CA HIS A 225 6.93 -35.01 2.56
C HIS A 225 6.85 -33.63 3.23
N LEU A 226 5.63 -33.10 3.29
CA LEU A 226 5.26 -31.87 3.99
C LEU A 226 5.05 -32.13 5.49
N GLY A 227 5.80 -31.42 6.32
CA GLY A 227 5.55 -31.35 7.76
C GLY A 227 4.54 -30.24 8.07
N GLY A 228 3.32 -30.61 8.42
CA GLY A 228 2.27 -29.66 8.82
C GLY A 228 2.36 -29.23 10.28
N GLN A 229 1.61 -28.16 10.61
CA GLN A 229 1.49 -27.60 11.97
C GLN A 229 1.12 -28.68 12.99
N GLY A 230 1.88 -28.77 14.10
CA GLY A 230 1.68 -29.78 15.16
C GLY A 230 2.53 -31.06 15.06
N GLN A 231 3.47 -31.13 14.10
CA GLN A 231 4.35 -32.30 13.90
C GLN A 231 5.85 -31.98 14.07
N GLU A 232 6.21 -31.26 15.14
CA GLU A 232 7.59 -30.79 15.41
C GLU A 232 8.62 -31.93 15.43
N THR A 233 8.27 -33.05 16.07
CA THR A 233 9.13 -34.25 16.15
C THR A 233 9.24 -35.00 14.83
N VAL A 234 8.22 -34.91 13.97
CA VAL A 234 8.23 -35.50 12.62
C VAL A 234 9.07 -34.64 11.69
N ALA A 235 9.02 -33.31 11.84
CA ALA A 235 9.86 -32.38 11.10
C ALA A 235 11.35 -32.62 11.42
N GLU A 236 11.74 -32.73 12.69
CA GLU A 236 13.11 -33.07 13.09
C GLU A 236 13.56 -34.46 12.59
N ALA A 237 12.68 -35.46 12.69
CA ALA A 237 12.97 -36.81 12.20
C ALA A 237 13.06 -36.88 10.67
N ALA A 238 12.25 -36.09 9.96
CA ALA A 238 12.29 -35.95 8.51
C ALA A 238 13.60 -35.30 8.08
N LEU A 239 14.02 -34.21 8.73
CA LEU A 239 15.31 -33.55 8.44
C LEU A 239 16.50 -34.50 8.61
N ARG A 240 16.54 -35.25 9.72
CA ARG A 240 17.61 -36.25 9.95
C ARG A 240 17.63 -37.36 8.89
N LYS A 241 16.49 -37.65 8.27
CA LYS A 241 16.33 -38.66 7.23
C LYS A 241 16.63 -38.09 5.83
N THR A 242 16.24 -36.85 5.54
CA THR A 242 16.44 -36.16 4.25
C THR A 242 17.84 -35.61 4.07
N GLY A 243 18.55 -35.26 5.16
CA GLY A 243 19.96 -34.86 5.12
C GLY A 243 20.90 -35.88 4.45
N ARG A 244 20.44 -37.13 4.27
CA ARG A 244 21.15 -38.17 3.52
C ARG A 244 20.67 -38.40 2.08
N ARG A 245 19.49 -37.92 1.66
CA ARG A 245 18.85 -38.31 0.38
C ARG A 245 17.83 -37.33 -0.29
N GLY A 246 17.69 -36.07 0.10
CA GLY A 246 16.87 -35.16 -0.74
C GLY A 246 16.42 -33.87 -0.06
N HIS A 247 15.43 -33.21 -0.65
CA HIS A 247 14.94 -31.88 -0.24
C HIS A 247 14.06 -31.89 1.03
N TRP A 248 13.95 -30.74 1.70
CA TRP A 248 13.05 -30.55 2.84
C TRP A 248 12.26 -29.25 2.73
N ASN A 249 10.95 -29.28 3.03
CA ASN A 249 10.07 -28.11 3.07
C ASN A 249 9.40 -27.99 4.46
N ILE A 250 9.52 -26.83 5.12
CA ILE A 250 8.89 -26.54 6.41
C ILE A 250 8.06 -25.27 6.31
N HIS A 251 6.85 -25.29 6.87
CA HIS A 251 6.19 -24.07 7.29
C HIS A 251 6.53 -23.74 8.74
N LEU A 252 7.13 -22.58 9.00
CA LEU A 252 7.74 -22.25 10.29
C LEU A 252 6.70 -22.23 11.42
N VAL A 253 6.97 -23.06 12.44
CA VAL A 253 6.26 -23.03 13.72
C VAL A 253 7.22 -22.48 14.78
N ALA A 254 6.76 -21.50 15.56
CA ALA A 254 7.57 -20.73 16.51
C ALA A 254 8.49 -21.57 17.43
N LYS A 255 8.06 -22.77 17.82
CA LYS A 255 8.79 -23.64 18.73
C LYS A 255 9.98 -24.37 18.09
N CYS A 256 10.04 -24.47 16.75
CA CYS A 256 11.08 -25.20 16.03
C CYS A 256 12.30 -24.33 15.65
N LEU A 257 12.22 -23.00 15.80
CA LEU A 257 13.22 -22.07 15.28
C LEU A 257 14.63 -22.30 15.87
N GLY A 258 14.74 -22.44 17.19
CA GLY A 258 16.04 -22.66 17.85
C GLY A 258 16.66 -24.04 17.59
N THR A 259 15.86 -25.05 17.23
CA THR A 259 16.36 -26.36 16.81
C THR A 259 16.76 -26.34 15.33
N LEU A 260 15.96 -25.66 14.49
CA LEU A 260 16.21 -25.50 13.06
C LEU A 260 17.55 -24.81 12.80
N GLU A 261 17.86 -23.73 13.53
CA GLU A 261 19.13 -23.00 13.40
C GLU A 261 20.34 -23.92 13.61
N LYS A 262 20.35 -24.69 14.70
CA LYS A 262 21.42 -25.66 15.02
C LYS A 262 21.56 -26.76 13.96
N LEU A 263 20.42 -27.21 13.41
CA LEU A 263 20.43 -28.26 12.41
C LEU A 263 20.91 -27.73 11.05
N LEU A 264 20.52 -26.52 10.66
CA LEU A 264 21.05 -25.85 9.46
C LEU A 264 22.57 -25.67 9.55
N GLU A 265 23.08 -25.25 10.71
CA GLU A 265 24.53 -25.13 10.95
C GLU A 265 25.23 -26.49 10.82
N GLN A 266 24.70 -27.54 11.48
CA GLN A 266 25.28 -28.89 11.38
C GLN A 266 25.26 -29.44 9.94
N TYR A 267 24.12 -29.33 9.25
CA TYR A 267 23.97 -29.88 7.90
C TYR A 267 24.67 -29.05 6.83
N SER A 268 25.04 -27.80 7.11
CA SER A 268 25.89 -27.02 6.22
C SER A 268 27.26 -27.67 5.98
N GLU A 269 27.75 -28.46 6.96
CA GLU A 269 29.04 -29.15 6.90
C GLU A 269 28.91 -30.66 6.58
N GLU A 270 27.87 -31.34 7.09
CA GLU A 270 27.78 -32.81 7.11
C GLU A 270 26.83 -33.43 6.07
N SER A 271 26.16 -32.63 5.22
CA SER A 271 25.12 -33.12 4.30
C SER A 271 25.59 -33.43 2.88
N HIS A 272 24.71 -34.04 2.09
CA HIS A 272 24.95 -34.30 0.66
C HIS A 272 24.97 -32.99 -0.15
N PRO A 273 25.79 -32.86 -1.21
CA PRO A 273 25.82 -31.64 -2.04
C PRO A 273 24.46 -31.24 -2.63
N ASP A 274 23.64 -32.23 -3.02
CA ASP A 274 22.28 -32.02 -3.56
C ASP A 274 21.20 -31.85 -2.46
N PHE A 275 21.60 -31.63 -1.20
CA PHE A 275 20.67 -31.39 -0.10
C PHE A 275 20.24 -29.91 -0.10
N HIS A 276 18.96 -29.65 -0.34
CA HIS A 276 18.40 -28.30 -0.31
C HIS A 276 17.31 -28.19 0.75
N VAL A 277 17.30 -27.07 1.47
CA VAL A 277 16.32 -26.77 2.50
C VAL A 277 15.46 -25.60 2.05
N PHE A 278 14.16 -25.81 2.08
CA PHE A 278 13.11 -24.84 1.81
C PHE A 278 12.38 -24.52 3.12
N ILE A 279 12.29 -23.24 3.44
CA ILE A 279 11.63 -22.71 4.63
C ILE A 279 10.53 -21.79 4.14
N SER A 280 9.36 -21.82 4.76
CA SER A 280 8.26 -20.91 4.40
C SER A 280 7.66 -20.28 5.65
N ALA A 281 7.41 -18.97 5.62
CA ALA A 281 6.76 -18.26 6.71
C ALA A 281 5.99 -17.03 6.24
N GLU A 282 4.94 -16.71 6.97
CA GLU A 282 4.27 -15.42 6.86
C GLU A 282 5.01 -14.38 7.72
N PRO A 283 5.12 -13.11 7.25
CA PRO A 283 5.68 -12.04 8.06
C PRO A 283 4.78 -11.72 9.25
N ALA A 284 5.38 -11.42 10.40
CA ALA A 284 4.64 -10.94 11.56
C ALA A 284 3.91 -9.63 11.23
N PRO A 285 2.68 -9.42 11.77
CA PRO A 285 1.92 -8.20 11.52
C PRO A 285 2.56 -6.97 12.20
N THR A 286 3.30 -7.19 13.29
CA THR A 286 4.00 -6.15 14.05
C THR A 286 5.47 -6.54 14.29
N PRO A 287 6.39 -5.57 14.44
CA PRO A 287 7.79 -5.86 14.78
C PRO A 287 7.95 -6.62 16.10
N GLU A 288 7.08 -6.37 17.09
CA GLU A 288 7.13 -7.01 18.41
C GLU A 288 6.74 -8.48 18.38
N GLU A 289 5.93 -8.89 17.40
CA GLU A 289 5.51 -10.27 17.18
C GLU A 289 6.49 -11.04 16.28
N HIS A 290 7.58 -10.41 15.81
CA HIS A 290 8.57 -11.07 14.98
C HIS A 290 9.42 -12.05 15.80
N ILE A 291 9.39 -13.32 15.38
CA ILE A 291 10.06 -14.42 16.09
C ILE A 291 11.19 -15.06 15.30
N ILE A 292 11.37 -14.73 14.02
CA ILE A 292 12.33 -15.40 13.15
C ILE A 292 13.73 -14.85 13.46
N PRO A 293 14.73 -15.70 13.74
CA PRO A 293 16.11 -15.27 13.97
C PRO A 293 16.68 -14.53 12.75
N GLN A 294 17.43 -13.45 13.02
CA GLN A 294 18.08 -12.65 11.99
C GLN A 294 19.05 -13.49 11.16
N GLU A 295 19.75 -14.42 11.81
CA GLU A 295 20.73 -15.32 11.21
C GLU A 295 20.11 -16.18 10.11
N ILE A 296 18.93 -16.76 10.35
CA ILE A 296 18.20 -17.56 9.35
C ILE A 296 17.86 -16.70 8.12
N LEU A 297 17.44 -15.45 8.33
CA LEU A 297 17.07 -14.53 7.26
C LEU A 297 18.29 -14.01 6.48
N GLU A 298 19.43 -13.82 7.15
CA GLU A 298 20.67 -13.36 6.53
C GLU A 298 21.36 -14.43 5.69
N TYR A 299 21.28 -15.70 6.10
CA TYR A 299 21.90 -16.83 5.40
C TYR A 299 21.01 -17.51 4.35
N SER A 300 19.75 -17.09 4.22
CA SER A 300 18.82 -17.65 3.24
C SER A 300 18.69 -16.80 1.97
N ILE A 301 18.42 -17.49 0.85
CA ILE A 301 17.91 -16.86 -0.37
C ILE A 301 16.42 -16.64 -0.15
N LYS A 302 15.98 -15.38 -0.11
CA LYS A 302 14.57 -15.06 0.18
C LYS A 302 13.78 -14.88 -1.10
N ILE A 303 12.61 -15.51 -1.17
CA ILE A 303 11.69 -15.42 -2.31
C ILE A 303 10.34 -15.00 -1.77
N THR A 304 9.80 -13.90 -2.28
CA THR A 304 8.44 -13.48 -1.97
C THR A 304 7.45 -14.24 -2.86
N SER A 305 6.45 -14.85 -2.23
CA SER A 305 5.34 -15.51 -2.92
C SER A 305 4.06 -14.74 -2.61
N GLU A 306 3.63 -13.95 -3.58
CA GLU A 306 2.43 -13.13 -3.53
C GLU A 306 1.44 -13.58 -4.60
N PRO A 307 0.14 -13.41 -4.37
CA PRO A 307 -0.80 -13.58 -5.47
C PRO A 307 -0.47 -12.56 -6.57
N PRO A 308 -0.66 -12.92 -7.85
CA PRO A 308 -0.44 -12.01 -8.96
C PRO A 308 -1.22 -10.71 -8.76
N THR A 309 -0.56 -9.57 -8.94
CA THR A 309 -1.18 -8.26 -8.79
C THR A 309 -1.42 -7.67 -10.16
N GLY A 310 -2.69 -7.41 -10.48
CA GLY A 310 -3.11 -6.88 -11.77
C GLY A 310 -4.00 -7.86 -12.54
N MET A 311 -4.96 -7.35 -13.27
CA MET A 311 -5.93 -8.10 -14.04
C MET A 311 -5.26 -9.04 -15.04
N LEU A 312 -4.19 -8.60 -15.73
CA LEU A 312 -3.50 -9.44 -16.70
C LEU A 312 -2.92 -10.70 -16.04
N ASP A 313 -2.13 -10.53 -14.99
CA ASP A 313 -1.49 -11.63 -14.28
C ASP A 313 -2.52 -12.54 -13.57
N ASN A 314 -3.62 -11.96 -13.05
CA ASN A 314 -4.72 -12.73 -12.48
C ASN A 314 -5.48 -13.56 -13.53
N LEU A 315 -5.67 -13.02 -14.74
CA LEU A 315 -6.23 -13.78 -15.86
C LEU A 315 -5.29 -14.92 -16.25
N TYR A 316 -3.99 -14.67 -16.35
CA TYR A 316 -3.02 -15.74 -16.62
C TYR A 316 -3.04 -16.84 -15.55
N ALA A 317 -3.01 -16.47 -14.27
CA ALA A 317 -3.06 -17.44 -13.18
C ALA A 317 -4.35 -18.28 -13.21
N ALA A 318 -5.49 -17.65 -13.47
CA ALA A 318 -6.74 -18.36 -13.65
C ALA A 318 -6.72 -19.29 -14.89
N LEU A 319 -6.03 -18.95 -15.99
CA LEU A 319 -5.89 -19.82 -17.17
C LEU A 319 -5.04 -21.05 -16.84
N TYR A 320 -4.01 -20.88 -16.01
CA TYR A 320 -3.13 -21.99 -15.64
C TYR A 320 -3.77 -23.00 -14.69
N SER A 321 -4.83 -22.62 -13.97
CA SER A 321 -5.59 -23.54 -13.11
C SER A 321 -6.37 -24.62 -13.88
N PHE A 322 -6.47 -24.53 -15.22
CA PHE A 322 -7.19 -25.49 -16.06
C PHE A 322 -6.27 -26.09 -17.13
N HIS A 323 -6.44 -27.39 -17.41
CA HIS A 323 -5.73 -28.09 -18.49
C HIS A 323 -6.57 -28.13 -19.76
N GLN A 324 -5.91 -28.28 -20.93
CA GLN A 324 -6.56 -28.41 -22.25
C GLN A 324 -7.66 -29.49 -22.23
N ASP A 325 -7.41 -30.63 -21.57
CA ASP A 325 -8.38 -31.72 -21.50
C ASP A 325 -9.65 -31.34 -20.72
N THR A 326 -9.51 -30.52 -19.66
CA THR A 326 -10.65 -29.99 -18.89
C THR A 326 -11.44 -28.99 -19.72
N LEU A 327 -10.73 -28.13 -20.47
CA LEU A 327 -11.34 -27.18 -21.39
C LEU A 327 -12.06 -27.89 -22.54
N GLU A 328 -11.62 -29.05 -23.02
CA GLU A 328 -12.26 -29.77 -24.13
C GLU A 328 -13.46 -30.64 -23.70
N LEU A 329 -13.50 -31.13 -22.45
CA LEU A 329 -14.51 -32.05 -21.94
C LEU A 329 -15.87 -31.40 -21.60
N TYR A 330 -15.92 -30.09 -21.39
CA TYR A 330 -17.10 -29.39 -20.85
C TYR A 330 -17.65 -28.23 -21.71
N LEU A 331 -17.16 -28.05 -22.95
CA LEU A 331 -17.58 -26.92 -23.81
C LEU A 331 -19.07 -26.95 -24.17
N THR A 332 -19.84 -26.28 -23.32
CA THR A 332 -21.07 -25.61 -23.73
C THR A 332 -20.81 -24.11 -23.58
N GLU A 333 -20.71 -23.43 -24.73
CA GLU A 333 -20.74 -21.99 -24.99
C GLU A 333 -20.48 -21.02 -23.81
N VAL A 334 -19.37 -20.27 -23.87
CA VAL A 334 -19.07 -18.96 -23.21
C VAL A 334 -19.15 -18.89 -21.66
N PHE A 335 -19.85 -19.82 -21.01
CA PHE A 335 -20.12 -19.87 -19.58
C PHE A 335 -18.85 -20.08 -18.74
N GLU A 336 -17.93 -20.94 -19.18
CA GLU A 336 -16.67 -21.17 -18.47
C GLU A 336 -15.64 -20.06 -18.70
N PHE A 337 -15.66 -19.34 -19.84
CA PHE A 337 -14.83 -18.14 -19.98
C PHE A 337 -15.33 -17.00 -19.06
N LEU A 338 -16.64 -16.90 -18.86
CA LEU A 338 -17.19 -15.95 -17.87
C LEU A 338 -16.90 -16.39 -16.44
N LEU A 339 -16.89 -17.70 -16.15
CA LEU A 339 -16.40 -18.25 -14.89
C LEU A 339 -14.89 -17.97 -14.70
N PHE A 340 -14.12 -17.99 -15.78
CA PHE A 340 -12.70 -17.66 -15.81
C PHE A 340 -12.45 -16.17 -15.53
N LEU A 341 -13.18 -15.26 -16.20
CA LEU A 341 -13.15 -13.83 -15.91
C LEU A 341 -13.57 -13.55 -14.48
N LEU A 342 -14.61 -14.24 -14.00
CA LEU A 342 -15.08 -14.13 -12.65
C LEU A 342 -14.02 -14.61 -11.65
N THR A 343 -13.33 -15.72 -11.92
CA THR A 343 -12.27 -16.24 -11.05
C THR A 343 -11.12 -15.25 -11.00
N ALA A 344 -10.63 -14.76 -12.13
CA ALA A 344 -9.58 -13.73 -12.21
C ALA A 344 -10.00 -12.41 -11.55
N PHE A 345 -11.25 -12.00 -11.71
CA PHE A 345 -11.81 -10.78 -11.14
C PHE A 345 -11.97 -10.89 -9.61
N ILE A 346 -12.45 -12.03 -9.12
CA ILE A 346 -12.56 -12.33 -7.69
C ILE A 346 -11.16 -12.49 -7.08
N LEU A 347 -10.20 -13.11 -7.78
CA LEU A 347 -8.78 -13.18 -7.38
C LEU A 347 -8.18 -11.78 -7.23
N SER A 348 -8.39 -10.93 -8.24
CA SER A 348 -7.77 -9.61 -8.27
C SER A 348 -8.41 -8.62 -7.30
N SER A 349 -9.71 -8.76 -7.03
CA SER A 349 -10.47 -7.82 -6.19
C SER A 349 -10.59 -8.29 -4.73
N PHE A 350 -10.55 -9.61 -4.50
CA PHE A 350 -10.81 -10.25 -3.22
C PHE A 350 -9.80 -11.36 -2.91
N GLY A 351 -8.63 -11.40 -3.55
CA GLY A 351 -7.61 -12.43 -3.36
C GLY A 351 -7.32 -12.69 -1.87
N GLU A 352 -7.05 -11.65 -1.08
CA GLU A 352 -6.83 -11.77 0.37
C GLU A 352 -8.04 -12.36 1.14
N ILE A 353 -9.26 -12.17 0.64
CA ILE A 353 -10.53 -12.59 1.27
C ILE A 353 -10.94 -14.02 0.85
N MET A 354 -10.61 -14.43 -0.39
CA MET A 354 -10.94 -15.76 -0.92
C MET A 354 -9.86 -16.80 -0.59
N TYR A 355 -8.57 -16.42 -0.68
CA TYR A 355 -7.45 -17.31 -0.35
C TYR A 355 -7.31 -17.57 1.16
N SER A 356 -7.89 -16.72 2.01
CA SER A 356 -7.92 -16.94 3.45
C SER A 356 -9.02 -17.91 3.91
N GLY A 357 -9.83 -18.48 3.00
CA GLY A 357 -10.83 -19.51 3.33
C GLY A 357 -11.96 -19.06 4.29
N HIS A 358 -12.10 -17.75 4.53
CA HIS A 358 -12.95 -17.19 5.57
C HIS A 358 -13.79 -16.01 5.07
N ASN A 359 -14.55 -16.19 3.97
CA ASN A 359 -15.53 -15.19 3.57
C ASN A 359 -16.70 -15.20 4.58
N THR A 360 -16.51 -14.48 5.70
CA THR A 360 -17.42 -14.41 6.84
C THR A 360 -18.26 -13.14 6.82
N ASP A 361 -17.90 -12.15 5.99
CA ASP A 361 -18.66 -10.91 5.86
C ASP A 361 -19.80 -11.05 4.83
N ALA A 362 -21.02 -10.74 5.27
CA ALA A 362 -22.20 -10.79 4.41
C ALA A 362 -22.14 -9.75 3.27
N TRP A 363 -21.39 -8.65 3.44
CA TRP A 363 -21.22 -7.64 2.40
C TRP A 363 -20.34 -8.12 1.26
N ASP A 364 -19.25 -8.83 1.55
CA ASP A 364 -18.37 -9.39 0.52
C ASP A 364 -19.10 -10.47 -0.30
N CYS A 365 -19.86 -11.35 0.38
CA CYS A 365 -20.75 -12.30 -0.29
C CYS A 365 -21.77 -11.60 -1.22
N ARG A 366 -22.36 -10.48 -0.78
CA ARG A 366 -23.33 -9.72 -1.59
C ARG A 366 -22.68 -9.12 -2.83
N VAL A 367 -21.47 -8.57 -2.71
CA VAL A 367 -20.72 -8.01 -3.83
C VAL A 367 -20.40 -9.11 -4.86
N CYS A 368 -19.89 -10.25 -4.42
CA CYS A 368 -19.62 -11.40 -5.30
C CYS A 368 -20.89 -11.87 -6.02
N CYS A 369 -22.02 -11.99 -5.33
CA CYS A 369 -23.30 -12.36 -5.93
C CYS A 369 -23.77 -11.37 -7.01
N ILE A 370 -23.54 -10.08 -6.82
CA ILE A 370 -23.94 -9.06 -7.80
C ILE A 370 -23.02 -9.07 -9.03
N TYR A 371 -21.71 -9.25 -8.82
CA TYR A 371 -20.79 -9.47 -9.94
C TYR A 371 -21.18 -10.69 -10.78
N LEU A 372 -21.50 -11.81 -10.13
CA LEU A 372 -21.99 -13.02 -10.79
C LEU A 372 -23.21 -12.76 -11.67
N GLN A 373 -24.17 -11.97 -11.20
CA GLN A 373 -25.40 -11.67 -11.94
C GLN A 373 -25.18 -10.82 -13.19
N GLU A 374 -24.19 -9.92 -13.19
CA GLU A 374 -23.89 -9.07 -14.35
C GLU A 374 -23.04 -9.80 -15.38
N PHE A 375 -21.98 -10.47 -14.93
CA PHE A 375 -21.07 -11.17 -15.83
C PHE A 375 -21.73 -12.41 -16.44
N ILE A 376 -22.55 -13.13 -15.70
CA ILE A 376 -23.29 -14.31 -16.19
C ILE A 376 -24.70 -13.87 -16.61
N SER A 377 -24.77 -12.92 -17.55
CA SER A 377 -26.02 -12.50 -18.17
C SER A 377 -26.04 -12.89 -19.66
N PRO A 378 -27.19 -13.31 -20.22
CA PRO A 378 -27.27 -13.74 -21.62
C PRO A 378 -26.64 -12.76 -22.63
N PRO A 379 -26.81 -11.43 -22.52
CA PRO A 379 -26.19 -10.48 -23.45
C PRO A 379 -24.66 -10.44 -23.39
N VAL A 380 -24.06 -10.72 -22.22
CA VAL A 380 -22.59 -10.80 -22.08
C VAL A 380 -22.08 -12.13 -22.65
N VAL A 381 -22.81 -13.22 -22.39
CA VAL A 381 -22.51 -14.57 -22.91
C VAL A 381 -22.61 -14.60 -24.45
N GLU A 382 -23.55 -13.88 -25.03
CA GLU A 382 -23.73 -13.81 -26.48
C GLU A 382 -22.77 -12.81 -27.16
N GLY A 383 -21.91 -12.12 -26.38
CA GLY A 383 -20.94 -11.14 -26.88
C GLY A 383 -21.55 -9.80 -27.31
N GLU A 384 -22.82 -9.55 -26.99
CA GLU A 384 -23.53 -8.29 -27.30
C GLU A 384 -23.13 -7.16 -26.34
N LEU A 385 -22.68 -7.51 -25.14
CA LEU A 385 -22.23 -6.57 -24.12
C LEU A 385 -20.76 -6.80 -23.76
N THR A 386 -20.07 -5.72 -23.42
CA THR A 386 -18.71 -5.78 -22.88
C THR A 386 -18.71 -6.36 -21.48
N VAL A 387 -17.74 -7.23 -21.20
CA VAL A 387 -17.44 -7.72 -19.85
C VAL A 387 -16.99 -6.55 -18.97
N ALA A 388 -16.07 -5.74 -19.49
CA ALA A 388 -15.61 -4.53 -18.83
C ALA A 388 -15.41 -3.42 -19.88
N PRO A 389 -15.34 -2.13 -19.50
CA PRO A 389 -15.20 -1.05 -20.46
C PRO A 389 -14.01 -1.26 -21.41
N GLY A 390 -14.29 -1.51 -22.70
CA GLY A 390 -13.26 -1.78 -23.70
C GLY A 390 -12.80 -3.24 -23.83
N PHE A 391 -13.40 -4.17 -23.08
CA PHE A 391 -13.08 -5.60 -23.11
C PHE A 391 -14.34 -6.44 -23.34
N LEU A 392 -14.42 -7.10 -24.51
CA LEU A 392 -15.54 -7.96 -24.88
C LEU A 392 -15.33 -9.38 -24.34
N ALA A 393 -16.42 -10.14 -24.23
CA ALA A 393 -16.29 -11.59 -24.07
C ALA A 393 -15.61 -12.15 -25.34
N PRO A 394 -14.54 -12.94 -25.22
CA PRO A 394 -13.93 -13.59 -26.36
C PRO A 394 -14.90 -14.60 -26.97
N PRO A 395 -14.75 -14.83 -28.28
CA PRO A 395 -15.41 -15.95 -28.93
C PRO A 395 -14.84 -17.27 -28.41
N ASN A 396 -15.44 -18.38 -28.84
CA ASN A 396 -14.92 -19.71 -28.51
C ASN A 396 -13.54 -19.91 -29.18
N LEU A 397 -12.49 -20.01 -28.35
CA LEU A 397 -11.09 -20.16 -28.76
C LEU A 397 -10.49 -21.42 -28.13
N ASP A 398 -9.35 -21.86 -28.65
CA ASP A 398 -8.50 -22.85 -27.97
C ASP A 398 -7.68 -22.17 -26.86
N TYR A 399 -7.02 -22.97 -26.01
CA TYR A 399 -6.22 -22.45 -24.89
C TYR A 399 -5.20 -21.40 -25.32
N ALA A 400 -4.44 -21.66 -26.39
CA ALA A 400 -3.50 -20.71 -26.95
C ALA A 400 -4.19 -19.45 -27.49
N GLY A 401 -5.38 -19.59 -28.09
CA GLY A 401 -6.20 -18.48 -28.55
C GLY A 401 -6.67 -17.58 -27.42
N TYR A 402 -7.04 -18.12 -26.25
CA TYR A 402 -7.42 -17.32 -25.09
C TYR A 402 -6.25 -16.50 -24.54
N HIS A 403 -5.06 -17.09 -24.43
CA HIS A 403 -3.84 -16.35 -24.03
C HIS A 403 -3.57 -15.17 -24.98
N LYS A 404 -3.62 -15.43 -26.29
CA LYS A 404 -3.43 -14.39 -27.31
C LYS A 404 -4.51 -13.31 -27.25
N TYR A 405 -5.77 -13.69 -27.02
CA TYR A 405 -6.87 -12.74 -26.91
C TYR A 405 -6.66 -11.79 -25.72
N VAL A 406 -6.26 -12.32 -24.57
CA VAL A 406 -5.97 -11.52 -23.38
C VAL A 406 -4.84 -10.53 -23.67
N ASP A 407 -3.74 -10.96 -24.29
CA ASP A 407 -2.61 -10.08 -24.62
C ASP A 407 -2.97 -8.94 -25.59
N GLU A 408 -3.85 -9.22 -26.57
CA GLU A 408 -4.17 -8.25 -27.62
C GLU A 408 -5.35 -7.33 -27.25
N MET A 409 -6.32 -7.84 -26.48
CA MET A 409 -7.60 -7.15 -26.24
C MET A 409 -7.74 -6.56 -24.85
N LEU A 410 -6.97 -6.99 -23.86
CA LEU A 410 -7.09 -6.44 -22.50
C LEU A 410 -6.62 -4.97 -22.48
N PRO A 411 -7.50 -4.02 -22.13
CA PRO A 411 -7.11 -2.61 -22.03
C PRO A 411 -6.21 -2.38 -20.81
N SER A 412 -5.53 -1.23 -20.79
CA SER A 412 -4.76 -0.79 -19.62
C SER A 412 -5.60 -0.85 -18.34
N GLU A 413 -5.03 -1.43 -17.29
CA GLU A 413 -5.71 -1.57 -16.01
C GLU A 413 -6.14 -0.23 -15.43
N ARG A 414 -7.40 -0.16 -15.00
CA ARG A 414 -8.02 0.98 -14.33
C ARG A 414 -9.09 0.48 -13.36
N PRO A 415 -9.47 1.25 -12.33
CA PRO A 415 -10.54 0.82 -11.40
C PRO A 415 -11.85 0.45 -12.10
N LEU A 416 -12.18 1.15 -13.19
CA LEU A 416 -13.35 0.87 -14.03
C LEU A 416 -13.35 -0.56 -14.60
N LEU A 417 -12.17 -1.11 -14.89
CA LEU A 417 -12.02 -2.48 -15.38
C LEU A 417 -12.45 -3.48 -14.29
N TYR A 418 -12.25 -3.11 -13.03
CA TYR A 418 -12.72 -3.83 -11.84
C TYR A 418 -14.14 -3.44 -11.42
N GLY A 419 -14.94 -2.75 -12.25
CA GLY A 419 -16.28 -2.27 -11.88
C GLY A 419 -16.30 -1.20 -10.78
N LEU A 420 -15.13 -0.69 -10.37
CA LEU A 420 -14.99 0.35 -9.36
C LEU A 420 -15.23 1.74 -9.98
N HIS A 421 -15.60 2.69 -9.14
CA HIS A 421 -15.70 4.09 -9.56
C HIS A 421 -14.31 4.65 -9.95
N PRO A 422 -14.18 5.51 -10.98
CA PRO A 422 -12.88 6.10 -11.38
C PRO A 422 -12.12 6.75 -10.22
N ASN A 423 -12.83 7.35 -9.27
CA ASN A 423 -12.25 7.94 -8.05
C ASN A 423 -11.49 6.92 -7.17
N ALA A 424 -11.75 5.61 -7.29
CA ALA A 424 -10.98 4.59 -6.57
C ALA A 424 -9.51 4.55 -7.01
N GLU A 425 -9.18 5.09 -8.19
CA GLU A 425 -7.79 5.33 -8.61
C GLU A 425 -7.07 6.23 -7.59
N MET A 426 -7.78 7.21 -7.03
CA MET A 426 -7.24 8.08 -5.97
C MET A 426 -6.92 7.33 -4.67
N GLU A 427 -7.62 6.23 -4.37
CA GLU A 427 -7.33 5.39 -3.19
C GLU A 427 -6.09 4.52 -3.44
N TYR A 428 -5.96 3.95 -4.65
CA TYR A 428 -4.71 3.32 -5.10
C TYR A 428 -3.53 4.31 -5.01
N LEU A 429 -3.79 5.59 -5.31
CA LEU A 429 -2.84 6.70 -5.16
C LEU A 429 -2.64 7.14 -3.70
N THR A 430 -3.52 6.80 -2.75
CA THR A 430 -3.33 7.06 -1.31
C THR A 430 -2.34 6.09 -0.66
N ARG A 431 -2.03 4.96 -1.31
CA ARG A 431 -0.83 4.13 -0.97
C ARG A 431 0.45 4.99 -0.96
N SER A 432 0.47 6.10 -1.70
CA SER A 432 1.59 7.06 -1.68
C SER A 432 1.78 7.75 -0.32
N TYR A 433 0.73 7.97 0.49
CA TYR A 433 0.90 8.58 1.83
C TYR A 433 1.75 7.68 2.73
N ASN A 434 1.48 6.38 2.72
CA ASN A 434 2.30 5.40 3.44
C ASN A 434 3.72 5.36 2.85
N LEU A 435 3.88 5.39 1.53
CA LEU A 435 5.20 5.50 0.88
C LEU A 435 5.99 6.70 1.41
N PHE A 436 5.42 7.90 1.43
CA PHE A 436 6.12 9.09 1.93
C PHE A 436 6.45 9.03 3.41
N LYS A 437 5.49 8.55 4.21
CA LYS A 437 5.67 8.38 5.65
C LYS A 437 6.83 7.41 5.91
N THR A 438 6.83 6.25 5.26
CA THR A 438 7.91 5.26 5.38
C THR A 438 9.24 5.79 4.85
N LEU A 439 9.25 6.52 3.72
CA LEU A 439 10.47 7.17 3.21
C LEU A 439 11.03 8.18 4.21
N LEU A 440 10.17 8.94 4.89
CA LEU A 440 10.56 9.88 5.96
C LEU A 440 11.15 9.15 7.16
N GLU A 441 10.52 8.06 7.61
CA GLU A 441 10.98 7.22 8.72
C GLU A 441 12.34 6.56 8.43
N MET A 442 12.62 6.25 7.17
CA MET A 442 13.91 5.67 6.76
C MET A 442 15.05 6.69 6.65
N GLN A 443 14.77 8.01 6.65
CA GLN A 443 15.83 9.00 6.58
C GLN A 443 16.61 9.09 7.89
N PRO A 444 17.94 9.30 7.85
CA PRO A 444 18.73 9.47 9.06
C PRO A 444 18.28 10.71 9.83
N MET A 445 18.07 10.55 11.15
CA MET A 445 17.51 11.54 12.08
C MET A 445 18.21 12.91 12.07
N ASN A 446 19.43 13.01 11.56
CA ASN A 446 20.24 14.23 11.55
C ASN A 446 20.22 15.01 10.22
N SER A 447 19.37 14.63 9.27
CA SER A 447 19.31 15.29 7.95
C SER A 447 18.73 16.71 8.00
N PHE A 448 18.05 17.07 9.10
CA PHE A 448 17.14 18.22 9.16
C PHE A 448 17.70 19.50 9.78
N GLY A 449 18.94 19.52 10.28
CA GLY A 449 19.56 20.73 10.85
C GLY A 449 18.89 21.33 12.11
N GLN A 450 17.64 20.96 12.42
CA GLN A 450 16.93 21.20 13.67
C GLN A 450 17.11 20.00 14.60
N SER A 451 17.26 20.25 15.91
CA SER A 451 17.27 19.17 16.88
C SER A 451 15.87 18.54 16.97
N ALA A 452 15.79 17.24 17.27
CA ALA A 452 14.51 16.57 17.47
C ALA A 452 13.67 17.25 18.56
N GLU A 453 14.33 17.84 19.57
CA GLU A 453 13.70 18.63 20.63
C GLU A 453 13.05 19.91 20.11
N GLU A 454 13.70 20.64 19.19
CA GLU A 454 13.18 21.87 18.62
C GLU A 454 11.94 21.62 17.75
N LYS A 455 11.97 20.56 16.93
CA LYS A 455 10.79 20.15 16.15
C LYS A 455 9.62 19.79 17.05
N VAL A 456 9.85 18.97 18.09
CA VAL A 456 8.79 18.56 19.01
C VAL A 456 8.22 19.76 19.76
N LYS A 457 9.07 20.71 20.15
CA LYS A 457 8.64 21.93 20.81
C LYS A 457 7.70 22.76 19.93
N ASN A 458 8.03 22.97 18.66
CA ASN A 458 7.16 23.70 17.73
C ASN A 458 5.79 23.02 17.59
N VAL A 459 5.77 21.70 17.37
CA VAL A 459 4.51 20.92 17.27
C VAL A 459 3.70 21.00 18.57
N LEU A 460 4.37 20.95 19.72
CA LEU A 460 3.75 21.06 21.04
C LEU A 460 3.11 22.45 21.22
N ASP A 461 3.84 23.51 20.91
CA ASP A 461 3.37 24.91 21.05
C ASP A 461 2.17 25.17 20.13
N ASP A 462 2.26 24.77 18.85
CA ASP A 462 1.16 24.88 17.87
C ASP A 462 -0.08 24.11 18.33
N THR A 463 0.10 22.90 18.86
CA THR A 463 -1.02 22.08 19.35
C THR A 463 -1.68 22.69 20.58
N LEU A 464 -0.88 23.21 21.52
CA LEU A 464 -1.40 23.86 22.72
C LEU A 464 -2.15 25.15 22.40
N GLU A 465 -1.70 25.92 21.40
CA GLU A 465 -2.38 27.14 20.95
C GLU A 465 -3.73 26.83 20.27
N MET A 466 -3.82 25.74 19.52
CA MET A 466 -5.05 25.33 18.84
C MET A 466 -6.12 24.74 19.77
N LEU A 467 -5.75 24.15 20.92
CA LEU A 467 -6.70 23.43 21.76
C LEU A 467 -7.75 24.35 22.40
N PRO A 468 -9.05 23.98 22.35
CA PRO A 468 -10.11 24.79 22.94
C PRO A 468 -10.09 24.66 24.46
N LYS A 469 -10.60 25.68 25.16
CA LYS A 469 -10.86 25.59 26.60
C LYS A 469 -11.96 24.56 26.89
N GLU A 470 -11.88 23.93 28.07
CA GLU A 470 -12.88 22.98 28.54
C GLU A 470 -14.32 23.57 28.47
N PHE A 471 -15.27 22.75 28.03
CA PHE A 471 -16.66 23.14 27.87
C PHE A 471 -17.33 23.39 29.21
N ASN A 472 -18.06 24.51 29.32
CA ASN A 472 -18.83 24.84 30.51
C ASN A 472 -20.05 23.92 30.66
N MET A 473 -19.98 22.97 31.59
CA MET A 473 -21.02 21.97 31.83
C MET A 473 -22.36 22.54 32.34
N ALA A 474 -22.40 23.81 32.76
CA ALA A 474 -23.61 24.46 33.26
C ALA A 474 -24.57 24.91 32.14
N GLU A 475 -24.08 25.09 30.90
CA GLU A 475 -24.81 25.77 29.82
C GLU A 475 -25.25 24.84 28.67
N ILE A 476 -24.92 23.54 28.72
CA ILE A 476 -25.03 22.64 27.54
C ILE A 476 -26.13 21.57 27.71
N MET A 477 -26.91 21.35 26.65
CA MET A 477 -28.05 20.42 26.60
C MET A 477 -27.66 18.93 26.48
N GLN A 478 -26.48 18.59 25.93
CA GLN A 478 -25.97 17.21 25.80
C GLN A 478 -24.80 16.93 26.77
N LYS A 479 -25.12 16.66 28.04
CA LYS A 479 -24.13 16.54 29.13
C LYS A 479 -23.12 15.40 28.93
N THR A 480 -23.57 14.22 28.49
CA THR A 480 -22.71 13.02 28.41
C THR A 480 -21.62 13.10 27.33
N THR A 481 -21.91 13.73 26.19
CA THR A 481 -20.92 13.92 25.10
C THR A 481 -19.87 14.97 25.50
N CYS A 482 -20.29 16.05 26.16
CA CYS A 482 -19.40 17.10 26.64
C CYS A 482 -18.45 16.60 27.75
N GLU A 483 -18.93 15.74 28.65
CA GLU A 483 -18.11 15.12 29.70
C GLU A 483 -16.95 14.30 29.12
N ARG A 484 -17.21 13.51 28.07
CA ARG A 484 -16.18 12.74 27.38
C ARG A 484 -15.16 13.63 26.68
N MET A 485 -15.63 14.69 26.03
CA MET A 485 -14.76 15.66 25.36
C MET A 485 -13.86 16.40 26.37
N ASN A 486 -14.41 16.85 27.49
CA ASN A 486 -13.64 17.48 28.56
C ASN A 486 -12.59 16.54 29.15
N LEU A 487 -12.91 15.25 29.33
CA LEU A 487 -11.93 14.26 29.79
C LEU A 487 -10.75 14.11 28.81
N LEU A 488 -11.04 14.08 27.51
CA LEU A 488 -10.03 14.02 26.46
C LEU A 488 -9.16 15.29 26.44
N LEU A 489 -9.78 16.48 26.40
CA LEU A 489 -9.05 17.77 26.41
C LEU A 489 -8.15 17.89 27.65
N SER A 490 -8.67 17.54 28.82
CA SER A 490 -7.90 17.57 30.07
C SER A 490 -6.70 16.61 30.02
N LYS A 491 -6.88 15.42 29.43
CA LYS A 491 -5.78 14.46 29.24
C LYS A 491 -4.71 15.00 28.29
N ILE A 492 -5.09 15.60 27.17
CA ILE A 492 -4.19 16.18 26.17
C ILE A 492 -3.37 17.32 26.81
N HIS A 493 -4.06 18.31 27.40
CA HIS A 493 -3.41 19.44 28.06
C HIS A 493 -2.41 18.98 29.12
N ARG A 494 -2.81 18.06 30.01
CA ARG A 494 -1.92 17.54 31.04
C ARG A 494 -0.67 16.88 30.45
N SER A 495 -0.82 16.05 29.41
CA SER A 495 0.33 15.37 28.79
C SER A 495 1.29 16.34 28.08
N LEU A 496 0.75 17.34 27.38
CA LEU A 496 1.57 18.34 26.67
C LEU A 496 2.29 19.27 27.64
N THR A 497 1.61 19.79 28.67
CA THR A 497 2.25 20.63 29.70
C THR A 497 3.33 19.85 30.45
N GLN A 498 3.12 18.56 30.73
CA GLN A 498 4.13 17.73 31.38
C GLN A 498 5.39 17.55 30.52
N LEU A 499 5.23 17.38 29.21
CA LEU A 499 6.35 17.32 28.27
C LEU A 499 7.03 18.69 28.12
N GLU A 500 6.28 19.78 28.09
CA GLU A 500 6.83 21.13 28.05
C GLU A 500 7.73 21.42 29.26
N LEU A 501 7.28 21.04 30.47
CA LEU A 501 8.05 21.18 31.71
C LEU A 501 9.31 20.30 31.72
N SER A 502 9.24 19.10 31.13
CA SER A 502 10.42 18.23 31.06
C SER A 502 11.45 18.74 30.05
N LEU A 503 11.01 19.28 28.91
CA LEU A 503 11.89 19.94 27.92
C LEU A 503 12.54 21.22 28.49
N LYS A 504 11.88 21.91 29.42
CA LYS A 504 12.46 23.05 30.17
C LYS A 504 13.43 22.62 31.28
N GLY A 505 13.53 21.33 31.58
CA GLY A 505 14.36 20.79 32.67
C GLY A 505 13.74 20.95 34.06
N GLU A 506 12.48 21.34 34.16
CA GLU A 506 11.76 21.54 35.43
C GLU A 506 11.14 20.24 35.97
N LEU A 507 11.03 19.21 35.12
CA LEU A 507 10.47 17.90 35.45
C LEU A 507 11.38 16.78 34.92
N MET A 508 11.56 15.72 35.72
CA MET A 508 12.34 14.54 35.32
C MET A 508 11.76 13.90 34.06
N PHE A 509 12.62 13.66 33.06
CA PHE A 509 12.23 12.96 31.84
C PHE A 509 11.82 11.53 32.18
N SER A 510 10.61 11.13 31.78
CA SER A 510 10.04 9.81 32.05
C SER A 510 9.84 9.02 30.76
N LEU A 511 9.78 7.69 30.83
CA LEU A 511 9.53 6.83 29.66
C LEU A 511 8.24 7.23 28.91
N HIS A 512 7.21 7.68 29.63
CA HIS A 512 5.97 8.14 28.99
C HIS A 512 6.17 9.43 28.17
N MET A 513 7.06 10.32 28.62
CA MET A 513 7.42 11.55 27.91
C MET A 513 8.35 11.28 26.73
N GLU A 514 9.28 10.32 26.85
CA GLU A 514 10.11 9.85 25.72
C GLU A 514 9.23 9.31 24.58
N LEU A 515 8.27 8.45 24.92
CA LEU A 515 7.30 7.94 23.96
C LEU A 515 6.46 9.05 23.34
N LEU A 516 5.96 9.99 24.16
CA LEU A 516 5.19 11.12 23.66
C LEU A 516 6.03 12.01 22.73
N GLN A 517 7.28 12.30 23.07
CA GLN A 517 8.21 13.07 22.26
C GLN A 517 8.44 12.40 20.89
N SER A 518 8.68 11.10 20.87
CA SER A 518 8.85 10.32 19.63
C SER A 518 7.58 10.32 18.75
N ILE A 519 6.41 10.18 19.37
CA ILE A 519 5.12 10.21 18.66
C ILE A 519 4.81 11.60 18.09
N LEU A 520 5.06 12.68 18.85
CA LEU A 520 4.89 14.05 18.36
C LEU A 520 5.90 14.39 17.26
N PHE A 521 7.14 13.89 17.37
CA PHE A 521 8.16 14.05 16.33
C PHE A 521 7.73 13.44 14.99
N SER A 522 7.04 12.29 15.04
CA SER A 522 6.46 11.60 13.88
C SER A 522 5.09 12.14 13.46
N GLU A 523 4.61 13.23 14.08
CA GLU A 523 3.33 13.88 13.78
C GLU A 523 2.11 12.92 13.86
N ALA A 524 2.20 11.93 14.75
CA ALA A 524 1.16 10.93 15.00
C ALA A 524 0.35 11.24 16.28
N VAL A 525 -0.83 10.64 16.40
CA VAL A 525 -1.71 10.80 17.57
C VAL A 525 -1.33 9.75 18.64
N PRO A 526 -1.00 10.14 19.88
CA PRO A 526 -0.69 9.20 20.95
C PRO A 526 -1.86 8.27 21.31
N ASP A 527 -1.56 6.98 21.52
CA ASP A 527 -2.55 5.95 21.88
C ASP A 527 -3.37 6.31 23.13
N THR A 528 -2.76 7.02 24.08
CA THR A 528 -3.46 7.46 25.29
C THR A 528 -4.57 8.47 25.01
N TRP A 529 -4.47 9.23 23.92
CA TRP A 529 -5.51 10.13 23.46
C TRP A 529 -6.54 9.36 22.62
N THR A 530 -6.07 8.47 21.73
CA THR A 530 -6.93 7.63 20.88
C THR A 530 -7.89 6.75 21.69
N LYS A 531 -7.47 6.26 22.87
CA LYS A 531 -8.36 5.50 23.78
C LYS A 531 -9.56 6.29 24.30
N LEU A 532 -9.45 7.61 24.37
CA LEU A 532 -10.48 8.52 24.86
C LEU A 532 -11.21 9.24 23.72
N ALA A 533 -10.65 9.24 22.52
CA ALA A 533 -11.16 9.88 21.33
C ALA A 533 -11.87 8.90 20.39
N TYR A 534 -12.45 9.42 19.32
CA TYR A 534 -12.89 8.59 18.20
C TYR A 534 -11.67 7.97 17.50
N PRO A 535 -11.78 6.73 16.98
CA PRO A 535 -10.71 6.14 16.17
C PRO A 535 -10.43 7.01 14.95
N SER A 536 -9.17 7.35 14.71
CA SER A 536 -8.73 8.17 13.59
C SER A 536 -7.39 7.67 13.05
N THR A 537 -7.19 7.81 11.75
CA THR A 537 -5.93 7.50 11.05
C THR A 537 -5.21 8.76 10.57
N HIS A 538 -5.65 9.94 11.03
CA HIS A 538 -5.12 11.22 10.59
C HIS A 538 -3.78 11.57 11.26
N SER A 539 -2.99 12.40 10.58
CA SER A 539 -1.86 13.11 11.19
C SER A 539 -2.35 13.96 12.37
N LEU A 540 -1.48 14.21 13.34
CA LEU A 540 -1.77 14.99 14.54
C LEU A 540 -2.47 16.33 14.23
N ALA A 541 -1.94 17.13 13.30
CA ALA A 541 -2.51 18.44 12.96
C ALA A 541 -3.95 18.36 12.44
N ARG A 542 -4.20 17.38 11.55
CA ARG A 542 -5.54 17.13 11.01
C ARG A 542 -6.49 16.62 12.10
N TRP A 543 -6.02 15.72 12.95
CA TRP A 543 -6.80 15.18 14.06
C TRP A 543 -7.22 16.26 15.07
N VAL A 544 -6.32 17.19 15.43
CA VAL A 544 -6.64 18.34 16.30
C VAL A 544 -7.68 19.25 15.65
N THR A 545 -7.57 19.49 14.34
CA THR A 545 -8.56 20.27 13.60
C THR A 545 -9.94 19.61 13.60
N ASP A 546 -10.00 18.28 13.38
CA ASP A 546 -11.25 17.53 13.40
C ASP A 546 -11.86 17.49 14.82
N LEU A 547 -11.02 17.40 15.86
CA LEU A 547 -11.44 17.52 17.27
C LEU A 547 -12.10 18.87 17.57
N LEU A 548 -11.54 19.96 17.04
CA LEU A 548 -12.11 21.32 17.15
C LEU A 548 -13.47 21.43 16.46
N MET A 549 -13.59 20.85 15.27
CA MET A 549 -14.84 20.83 14.50
C MET A 549 -15.91 20.02 15.22
N GLU A 550 -15.57 18.86 15.80
CA GLU A 550 -16.50 18.06 16.60
C GLU A 550 -16.97 18.83 17.86
N GLY A 551 -16.04 19.50 18.54
CA GLY A 551 -16.35 20.40 19.65
C GLY A 551 -17.34 21.50 19.26
N ALA A 552 -17.15 22.13 18.09
CA ALA A 552 -18.06 23.15 17.56
C ALA A 552 -19.45 22.59 17.22
N CYS A 553 -19.50 21.38 16.63
CA CYS A 553 -20.76 20.68 16.33
C CYS A 553 -21.55 20.33 17.61
N ILE A 554 -20.87 19.89 18.68
CA ILE A 554 -21.49 19.61 19.98
C ILE A 554 -22.11 20.90 20.58
N CYS A 555 -21.53 22.07 20.29
CA CYS A 555 -22.08 23.38 20.65
C CYS A 555 -23.20 23.89 19.73
N GLY A 556 -23.66 23.10 18.75
CA GLY A 556 -24.78 23.45 17.88
C GLY A 556 -24.43 24.33 16.68
N LEU A 557 -23.14 24.50 16.36
CA LEU A 557 -22.70 25.16 15.13
C LEU A 557 -22.64 24.14 14.00
N PHE A 558 -23.61 24.18 13.08
CA PHE A 558 -23.55 23.42 11.83
C PHE A 558 -22.78 24.22 10.79
N MET A 559 -21.76 23.61 10.19
CA MET A 559 -21.11 24.13 9.00
C MET A 559 -21.68 23.42 7.78
N GLU A 560 -22.18 24.20 6.82
CA GLU A 560 -22.53 23.70 5.49
C GLU A 560 -21.26 23.29 4.76
N ALA A 561 -21.20 22.04 4.30
CA ALA A 561 -20.11 21.55 3.48
C ALA A 561 -20.62 21.28 2.07
N GLU A 562 -19.90 21.80 1.07
CA GLU A 562 -20.18 21.54 -0.35
C GLU A 562 -19.54 20.22 -0.77
N ALA A 563 -20.31 19.33 -1.39
CA ALA A 563 -19.77 18.12 -2.01
C ALA A 563 -19.00 18.48 -3.29
N ARG A 564 -17.72 18.11 -3.37
CA ARG A 564 -16.88 18.35 -4.55
C ARG A 564 -16.76 17.07 -5.39
N LEU A 565 -16.85 17.23 -6.71
CA LEU A 565 -16.59 16.17 -7.67
C LEU A 565 -15.11 15.76 -7.64
N LYS A 566 -14.83 14.46 -7.73
CA LYS A 566 -13.49 13.84 -7.61
C LYS A 566 -12.85 13.94 -6.21
N GLU A 567 -13.66 14.03 -5.16
CA GLU A 567 -13.22 13.61 -3.82
C GLU A 567 -13.68 12.16 -3.59
N LEU A 568 -12.83 11.33 -2.98
CA LEU A 568 -13.18 9.94 -2.66
C LEU A 568 -14.24 9.89 -1.54
N THR A 569 -14.11 10.78 -0.57
CA THR A 569 -14.99 10.91 0.59
C THR A 569 -15.49 12.35 0.72
N PRO A 570 -16.33 12.81 -0.22
CA PRO A 570 -16.88 14.16 -0.17
C PRO A 570 -17.76 14.30 1.07
N ALA A 571 -17.75 15.50 1.66
CA ALA A 571 -18.68 15.80 2.75
C ALA A 571 -20.13 15.69 2.24
N MET A 572 -20.93 14.88 2.93
CA MET A 572 -22.33 14.71 2.57
C MET A 572 -23.13 15.95 3.00
N PRO A 573 -23.92 16.58 2.11
CA PRO A 573 -24.84 17.64 2.50
C PRO A 573 -25.84 17.15 3.56
N ALA A 574 -26.40 18.05 4.37
CA ALA A 574 -27.34 17.69 5.43
C ALA A 574 -28.52 16.84 4.88
N THR A 575 -28.63 15.59 5.35
CA THR A 575 -29.67 14.64 4.93
C THR A 575 -30.77 14.48 5.97
N PHE A 576 -32.03 14.45 5.53
CA PHE A 576 -33.17 14.16 6.39
C PHE A 576 -33.39 12.65 6.54
N LEU A 577 -33.35 12.17 7.78
CA LEU A 577 -33.68 10.78 8.11
C LEU A 577 -35.16 10.65 8.42
N ARG A 578 -35.82 9.68 7.78
CA ARG A 578 -37.23 9.35 8.02
C ARG A 578 -37.33 7.93 8.55
N ALA A 579 -37.91 7.77 9.74
CA ALA A 579 -38.32 6.47 10.25
C ALA A 579 -39.61 6.03 9.54
N ILE A 580 -39.62 4.81 9.02
CA ILE A 580 -40.75 4.22 8.30
C ILE A 580 -40.94 2.80 8.82
N SER A 581 -42.20 2.36 9.00
CA SER A 581 -42.52 0.97 9.35
C SER A 581 -42.08 0.01 8.24
N VAL A 582 -41.65 -1.20 8.62
CA VAL A 582 -41.11 -2.21 7.69
C VAL A 582 -42.09 -2.50 6.54
N ASP A 583 -43.39 -2.51 6.82
CA ASP A 583 -44.46 -2.82 5.85
C ASP A 583 -44.61 -1.76 4.75
N LEU A 584 -44.12 -0.53 5.00
CA LEU A 584 -44.14 0.60 4.07
C LEU A 584 -42.78 0.83 3.40
N ARG A 585 -41.83 -0.10 3.57
CA ARG A 585 -40.48 0.01 3.01
C ARG A 585 -40.55 -0.15 1.49
N GLU A 586 -40.17 0.91 0.77
CA GLU A 586 -39.99 0.84 -0.68
C GLU A 586 -38.80 -0.09 -1.03
N THR A 587 -39.01 -1.01 -1.96
CA THR A 587 -38.00 -1.99 -2.41
C THR A 587 -37.47 -1.70 -3.81
N LYS A 588 -38.12 -0.81 -4.57
CA LYS A 588 -37.72 -0.45 -5.93
C LYS A 588 -36.82 0.78 -5.94
N ASN A 589 -35.72 0.73 -6.70
CA ASN A 589 -34.78 1.84 -6.88
C ASN A 589 -34.16 2.34 -5.56
N VAL A 590 -33.86 1.38 -4.70
CA VAL A 590 -33.34 1.61 -3.36
C VAL A 590 -32.03 0.85 -3.20
N PHE A 591 -31.02 1.54 -2.67
CA PHE A 591 -29.72 1.01 -2.36
C PHE A 591 -29.57 0.89 -0.85
N GLU A 592 -29.21 -0.29 -0.36
CA GLU A 592 -28.87 -0.50 1.04
C GLU A 592 -27.40 -0.10 1.23
N CYS A 593 -27.22 1.11 1.73
CA CYS A 593 -25.90 1.68 1.94
C CYS A 593 -25.40 1.31 3.34
N PRO A 594 -24.25 0.63 3.46
CA PRO A 594 -23.61 0.46 4.74
C PRO A 594 -23.12 1.81 5.27
N VAL A 595 -23.18 1.98 6.58
CA VAL A 595 -22.74 3.16 7.32
C VAL A 595 -21.73 2.71 8.36
N TYR A 596 -20.50 3.16 8.19
CA TYR A 596 -19.38 2.88 9.08
C TYR A 596 -19.04 4.10 9.93
N LYS A 597 -18.44 3.88 11.09
CA LYS A 597 -17.92 4.97 11.92
C LYS A 597 -16.70 5.64 11.29
N THR A 598 -15.80 4.82 10.76
CA THR A 598 -14.55 5.23 10.10
C THR A 598 -14.41 4.50 8.76
N LYS A 599 -13.36 4.81 8.00
CA LYS A 599 -13.01 4.09 6.76
C LYS A 599 -12.68 2.60 7.00
N SER A 600 -12.23 2.24 8.19
CA SER A 600 -11.93 0.85 8.54
C SER A 600 -13.22 0.04 8.71
N ARG A 601 -13.28 -1.13 8.07
CA ARG A 601 -14.42 -2.04 8.21
C ARG A 601 -14.54 -2.54 9.66
N GLY A 602 -15.77 -2.64 10.16
CA GLY A 602 -16.08 -3.00 11.54
C GLY A 602 -17.59 -3.10 11.77
N GLN A 603 -18.06 -2.81 12.98
CA GLN A 603 -19.51 -2.79 13.25
C GLN A 603 -20.21 -1.78 12.31
N THR A 604 -21.22 -2.27 11.59
CA THR A 604 -21.86 -1.57 10.48
C THR A 604 -23.34 -1.31 10.78
N TYR A 605 -23.81 -0.11 10.45
CA TYR A 605 -25.25 0.18 10.38
C TYR A 605 -25.71 0.15 8.92
N VAL A 606 -26.98 -0.14 8.66
CA VAL A 606 -27.50 -0.20 7.28
C VAL A 606 -28.58 0.84 7.10
N TRP A 607 -28.37 1.75 6.15
CA TRP A 607 -29.35 2.75 5.76
C TRP A 607 -29.87 2.48 4.35
N THR A 608 -31.09 2.94 4.10
CA THR A 608 -31.81 2.70 2.85
C THR A 608 -31.86 4.01 2.07
N LEU A 609 -31.10 4.11 0.97
CA LEU A 609 -30.99 5.30 0.13
C LEU A 609 -31.80 5.13 -1.15
N LYS A 610 -32.55 6.15 -1.57
CA LYS A 610 -33.19 6.16 -2.90
C LYS A 610 -32.13 6.47 -3.96
N SER A 611 -32.08 5.69 -5.02
CA SER A 611 -31.16 5.92 -6.13
C SER A 611 -31.90 5.95 -7.46
N LYS A 612 -31.41 6.78 -8.39
CA LYS A 612 -31.88 6.79 -9.78
C LYS A 612 -31.34 5.59 -10.57
N GLU A 613 -30.24 5.02 -10.09
CA GLU A 613 -29.49 3.94 -10.72
C GLU A 613 -29.75 2.62 -9.97
N LYS A 614 -29.66 1.50 -10.68
CA LYS A 614 -29.87 0.18 -10.07
C LYS A 614 -28.79 -0.11 -9.00
N PRO A 615 -29.10 -0.92 -7.96
CA PRO A 615 -28.14 -1.30 -6.92
C PRO A 615 -26.84 -1.90 -7.45
N VAL A 616 -26.91 -2.57 -8.59
CA VAL A 616 -25.77 -3.18 -9.28
C VAL A 616 -24.69 -2.18 -9.72
N LYS A 617 -24.99 -0.89 -9.81
CA LYS A 617 -23.98 0.14 -10.06
C LYS A 617 -23.25 0.57 -8.78
N TRP A 618 -23.91 0.44 -7.63
CA TRP A 618 -23.43 0.99 -6.34
C TRP A 618 -22.72 -0.06 -5.48
N VAL A 619 -23.18 -1.32 -5.53
CA VAL A 619 -22.59 -2.39 -4.71
C VAL A 619 -21.17 -2.75 -5.18
N PRO A 620 -20.90 -3.02 -6.48
CA PRO A 620 -19.56 -3.18 -7.03
C PRO A 620 -18.62 -1.99 -6.74
N ALA A 621 -19.15 -0.78 -6.82
CA ALA A 621 -18.41 0.45 -6.55
C ALA A 621 -18.07 0.66 -5.06
N GLY A 622 -18.54 -0.22 -4.15
CA GLY A 622 -18.20 -0.19 -2.73
C GLY A 622 -18.73 1.04 -1.99
N VAL A 623 -19.83 1.65 -2.45
CA VAL A 623 -20.32 2.91 -1.86
C VAL A 623 -20.82 2.71 -0.43
N ALA A 624 -20.27 3.50 0.49
CA ALA A 624 -20.63 3.51 1.90
C ALA A 624 -20.73 4.94 2.44
N LEU A 625 -21.42 5.10 3.58
CA LEU A 625 -21.39 6.33 4.35
C LEU A 625 -20.42 6.20 5.51
N PHE A 626 -19.69 7.28 5.77
CA PHE A 626 -18.79 7.38 6.90
C PHE A 626 -19.29 8.49 7.83
N LEU A 627 -19.40 8.18 9.12
CA LEU A 627 -19.70 9.20 10.13
C LEU A 627 -18.48 10.11 10.35
N VAL A 628 -17.27 9.55 10.21
CA VAL A 628 -15.98 10.25 10.29
C VAL A 628 -15.07 9.74 9.16
N VAL A 629 -14.44 10.66 8.43
CA VAL A 629 -13.61 10.41 7.22
C VAL A 629 -12.14 10.60 7.50
#